data_AF-A0A3B8JDF6-F1
#
_entry.id   AF-A0A3B8JDF6-F1
#
_cell.length_a   1.000
_cell.length_b   1.000
_cell.length_c   1.000
_cell.angle_alpha   90.00
_cell.angle_beta   90.00
_cell.angle_gamma   90.00
#
_symmetry.space_group_name_H-M   'P 1'
#
loop_
_entity.id
_entity.type
_entity.pdbx_description
1 polymer ?
#
loop_
_entity_poly.entity_id
_entity_poly.type
_entity_poly.pdbx_seq_one_letter_code
_entity_poly.pdbx_strand_id
1 'polypeptide(L)'
;MTSKSKYENLYSFLSSEFADADLEGKSDEEVVRETTNPNLAAWHRTIIAEGRTALESPSFPWRKVGDYANRYFETEQAARKWLTQILNQLEHRIDQL
;
A
#
# COMPACT_ATOMS: atom_id res chain seq x y z
N MET A 1 21.76 -8.67 12.76
CA MET A 1 20.72 -7.63 12.98
C MET A 1 20.23 -7.19 11.61
N THR A 2 19.05 -7.64 11.19
CA THR A 2 18.43 -7.19 9.95
C THR A 2 17.91 -5.78 10.16
N SER A 3 18.52 -4.77 9.51
CA SER A 3 17.94 -3.43 9.45
C SER A 3 16.52 -3.54 8.92
N LYS A 4 15.53 -3.16 9.75
CA LYS A 4 14.13 -3.04 9.33
C LYS A 4 14.07 -2.08 8.15
N SER A 5 13.32 -2.46 7.12
CA SER A 5 13.10 -1.56 5.99
C SER A 5 12.36 -0.31 6.48
N LYS A 6 12.70 0.87 5.97
CA LYS A 6 11.94 2.11 6.26
C LYS A 6 10.49 2.11 5.75
N TYR A 7 10.06 1.03 5.11
CA TYR A 7 8.73 0.81 4.53
C TYR A 7 8.09 -0.49 5.05
N GLU A 8 8.46 -0.93 6.27
CA GLU A 8 8.00 -2.21 6.83
C GLU A 8 6.47 -2.28 6.95
N ASN A 9 5.82 -1.21 7.39
CA ASN A 9 4.36 -1.18 7.53
C ASN A 9 3.69 -1.17 6.17
N LEU A 10 4.21 -0.38 5.23
CA LEU A 10 3.73 -0.38 3.84
C LEU A 10 3.81 -1.79 3.25
N TYR A 11 4.95 -2.46 3.34
CA TYR A 11 5.12 -3.80 2.77
C TYR A 11 4.24 -4.84 3.47
N SER A 12 4.11 -4.78 4.79
CA SER A 12 3.21 -5.66 5.54
C SER A 12 1.75 -5.48 5.12
N PHE A 13 1.33 -4.23 4.89
CA PHE A 13 -0.01 -3.91 4.41
C PHE A 13 -0.25 -4.46 3.00
N LEU A 14 0.68 -4.24 2.08
CA LEU A 14 0.58 -4.74 0.71
C LEU A 14 0.47 -6.27 0.68
N SER A 15 1.28 -6.98 1.48
CA SER A 15 1.21 -8.45 1.54
C SER A 15 -0.02 -8.99 2.23
N SER A 16 -0.58 -8.27 3.20
CA SER A 16 -1.73 -8.78 3.95
C SER A 16 -3.05 -8.53 3.21
N GLU A 17 -3.16 -7.37 2.55
CA GLU A 17 -4.43 -6.92 1.99
C GLU A 17 -4.54 -7.11 0.48
N PHE A 18 -3.42 -7.05 -0.26
CA PHE A 18 -3.44 -7.08 -1.73
C PHE A 18 -2.93 -8.38 -2.35
N ALA A 19 -2.09 -9.14 -1.65
CA ALA A 19 -1.42 -10.32 -2.24
C ALA A 19 -2.41 -11.36 -2.81
N ASP A 20 -3.56 -11.53 -2.16
CA ASP A 20 -4.59 -12.48 -2.59
C ASP A 20 -5.84 -11.80 -3.17
N ALA A 21 -5.87 -10.46 -3.27
CA ALA A 21 -7.05 -9.70 -3.69
C ALA A 21 -7.54 -10.09 -5.10
N ASP A 22 -6.61 -10.30 -6.03
CA ASP A 22 -6.92 -10.72 -7.40
C ASP A 22 -7.50 -12.16 -7.43
N LEU A 23 -7.07 -13.05 -6.51
CA LEU A 23 -7.63 -14.41 -6.37
C LEU A 23 -9.04 -14.38 -5.78
N GLU A 24 -9.32 -13.41 -4.90
CA GLU A 24 -10.62 -13.18 -4.30
C GLU A 24 -11.59 -12.41 -5.22
N GLY A 25 -11.10 -11.94 -6.39
CA GLY A 25 -11.88 -11.15 -7.34
C GLY A 25 -12.25 -9.76 -6.81
N LYS A 26 -11.52 -9.25 -5.82
CA LYS A 26 -11.77 -7.94 -5.20
C LYS A 26 -11.13 -6.82 -6.00
N SER A 27 -11.85 -5.72 -6.12
CA SER A 27 -11.27 -4.47 -6.58
C SER A 27 -10.40 -3.82 -5.49
N ASP A 28 -9.46 -2.98 -5.92
CA ASP A 28 -8.62 -2.20 -5.01
C ASP A 28 -9.43 -1.36 -4.01
N GLU A 29 -10.59 -0.82 -4.44
CA GLU A 29 -11.48 -0.05 -3.57
C GLU A 29 -12.13 -0.91 -2.49
N GLU A 30 -12.53 -2.13 -2.84
CA GLU A 30 -13.10 -3.09 -1.89
C GLU A 30 -12.08 -3.53 -0.85
N VAL A 31 -10.84 -3.81 -1.26
CA VAL A 31 -9.73 -4.11 -0.34
C VAL A 31 -9.54 -2.97 0.65
N VAL A 32 -9.39 -1.74 0.15
CA VAL A 32 -9.18 -0.55 1.00
C VAL A 32 -10.36 -0.30 1.94
N ARG A 33 -11.59 -0.59 1.50
CA ARG A 33 -12.78 -0.51 2.36
C ARG A 33 -12.76 -1.51 3.50
N GLU A 34 -12.38 -2.75 3.22
CA GLU A 34 -12.45 -3.86 4.17
C GLU A 34 -11.33 -3.81 5.22
N THR A 35 -10.17 -3.27 4.84
CA THR A 35 -9.03 -3.11 5.76
C THR A 35 -9.20 -1.93 6.72
N THR A 36 -9.97 -0.89 6.35
CA THR A 36 -10.14 0.30 7.19
C THR A 36 -10.97 0.06 8.45
N ASN A 37 -10.36 0.29 9.62
CA ASN A 37 -10.97 0.12 10.94
C ASN A 37 -10.48 1.23 11.89
N PRO A 38 -11.34 1.86 12.74
CA PRO A 38 -10.92 2.87 13.70
C PRO A 38 -9.75 2.46 14.59
N ASN A 39 -9.69 1.19 15.01
CA ASN A 39 -8.61 0.65 15.85
C ASN A 39 -7.26 0.61 15.13
N LEU A 40 -7.27 0.61 13.79
CA LEU A 40 -6.07 0.58 12.94
C LEU A 40 -5.72 1.94 12.35
N ALA A 41 -6.49 3.00 12.64
CA ALA A 41 -6.30 4.32 12.02
C ALA A 41 -4.88 4.89 12.22
N ALA A 42 -4.26 4.66 13.39
CA ALA A 42 -2.88 5.07 13.63
C ALA A 42 -1.88 4.32 12.73
N TRP A 43 -2.07 3.01 12.58
CA TRP A 43 -1.22 2.18 11.72
C TRP A 43 -1.38 2.55 10.25
N HIS A 44 -2.61 2.77 9.79
CA HIS A 44 -2.85 3.22 8.42
C HIS A 44 -2.23 4.60 8.13
N ARG A 45 -2.22 5.53 9.09
CA ARG A 45 -1.48 6.79 8.94
C ARG A 45 0.03 6.57 8.78
N THR A 46 0.61 5.60 9.48
CA THR A 46 2.01 5.19 9.27
C THR A 46 2.23 4.62 7.86
N ILE A 47 1.34 3.74 7.38
CA ILE A 47 1.39 3.19 6.01
C ILE A 47 1.34 4.31 4.98
N ILE A 48 0.45 5.30 5.16
CA ILE A 48 0.36 6.46 4.27
C ILE A 48 1.67 7.24 4.26
N ALA A 49 2.23 7.57 5.42
CA ALA A 49 3.48 8.31 5.51
C ALA A 49 4.65 7.57 4.84
N GLU A 50 4.77 6.26 5.08
CA GLU A 50 5.79 5.41 4.43
C GLU A 50 5.58 5.36 2.91
N GLY A 51 4.34 5.21 2.45
CA GLY A 51 3.96 5.19 1.04
C GLY A 51 4.27 6.50 0.33
N ARG A 52 3.97 7.65 0.94
CA ARG A 52 4.33 8.98 0.39
C ARG A 52 5.85 9.13 0.33
N THR A 53 6.57 8.73 1.38
CA THR A 53 8.04 8.74 1.41
C THR A 53 8.65 7.83 0.34
N ALA A 54 8.02 6.71 0.01
CA ALA A 54 8.43 5.85 -1.10
C ALA A 54 8.21 6.55 -2.45
N LEU A 55 7.04 7.15 -2.65
CA LEU A 55 6.68 7.86 -3.90
C LEU A 55 7.52 9.11 -4.14
N GLU A 56 7.99 9.81 -3.12
CA GLU A 56 8.87 10.97 -3.29
C GLU A 56 10.31 10.59 -3.65
N SER A 57 10.68 9.32 -3.44
CA SER A 57 12.04 8.86 -3.71
C SER A 57 12.33 8.80 -5.22
N PRO A 58 13.46 9.36 -5.69
CA PRO A 58 13.94 9.15 -7.06
C PRO A 58 14.22 7.67 -7.38
N SER A 59 14.51 6.86 -6.35
CA SER A 59 14.74 5.42 -6.43
C SER A 59 13.58 4.64 -5.82
N PHE A 60 12.35 4.90 -6.29
CA PHE A 60 11.15 4.23 -5.83
C PHE A 60 11.25 2.70 -6.00
N PRO A 61 11.10 1.90 -4.93
CA PRO A 61 11.28 0.45 -4.97
C PRO A 61 10.07 -0.27 -5.59
N TRP A 62 9.68 0.08 -6.81
CA TRP A 62 8.45 -0.37 -7.46
C TRP A 62 8.33 -1.89 -7.61
N ARG A 63 9.46 -2.59 -7.81
CA ARG A 63 9.48 -4.06 -7.85
C ARG A 63 9.07 -4.67 -6.52
N LYS A 64 9.58 -4.13 -5.40
CA LYS A 64 9.17 -4.60 -4.07
C LYS A 64 7.69 -4.31 -3.81
N VAL A 65 7.19 -3.15 -4.23
CA VAL A 65 5.76 -2.85 -4.13
C VAL A 65 4.93 -3.91 -4.87
N GLY A 66 5.33 -4.28 -6.08
CA GLY A 66 4.72 -5.39 -6.82
C GLY A 66 4.83 -6.74 -6.13
N ASP A 67 6.04 -7.11 -5.69
CA ASP A 67 6.29 -8.40 -5.03
C ASP A 67 5.43 -8.58 -3.77
N TYR A 68 5.35 -7.56 -2.92
CA TYR A 68 4.54 -7.62 -1.71
C TYR A 68 3.05 -7.56 -2.01
N ALA A 69 2.60 -6.82 -3.02
CA ALA A 69 1.20 -6.79 -3.43
C ALA A 69 0.79 -7.97 -4.32
N ASN A 70 1.70 -8.92 -4.61
CA ASN A 70 1.53 -9.97 -5.62
C ASN A 70 1.04 -9.44 -6.97
N ARG A 71 1.53 -8.26 -7.37
CA ARG A 71 1.06 -7.55 -8.56
C ARG A 71 2.20 -7.26 -9.51
N TYR A 72 2.02 -7.64 -10.77
CA TYR A 72 2.95 -7.29 -11.83
C TYR A 72 2.71 -5.85 -12.32
N PHE A 73 3.79 -5.07 -12.41
CA PHE A 73 3.79 -3.76 -13.05
C PHE A 73 4.72 -3.78 -14.27
N GLU A 74 4.28 -3.25 -15.40
CA GLU A 74 5.13 -3.14 -16.58
C GLU A 74 6.18 -2.02 -16.43
N THR A 75 5.84 -0.96 -15.69
CA THR A 75 6.70 0.22 -15.50
C THR A 75 6.66 0.73 -14.07
N GLU A 76 7.73 1.43 -13.66
CA GLU A 76 7.77 2.17 -12.40
C GLU A 76 6.61 3.18 -12.30
N GLN A 77 6.27 3.85 -13.41
CA GLN A 77 5.19 4.83 -13.44
C GLN A 77 3.82 4.20 -13.19
N ALA A 78 3.58 2.99 -13.69
CA ALA A 78 2.35 2.23 -13.40
C ALA A 78 2.24 1.91 -11.90
N ALA A 79 3.34 1.44 -11.28
CA ALA A 79 3.38 1.16 -9.85
C ALA A 79 3.18 2.43 -8.99
N ARG A 80 3.78 3.56 -9.39
CA ARG A 80 3.59 4.86 -8.70
C ARG A 80 2.14 5.32 -8.77
N LYS A 81 1.54 5.25 -9.96
CA LYS A 81 0.13 5.62 -10.17
C LYS A 81 -0.78 4.76 -9.30
N TRP A 82 -0.57 3.46 -9.33
CA TRP A 82 -1.34 2.51 -8.54
C TRP A 82 -1.21 2.79 -7.03
N LEU A 83 0.01 2.84 -6.50
CA LEU A 83 0.22 3.08 -5.07
C LEU A 83 -0.36 4.44 -4.65
N THR A 84 -0.25 5.47 -5.47
CA THR A 84 -0.88 6.78 -5.20
C THR A 84 -2.40 6.64 -5.06
N GLN A 85 -3.06 5.85 -5.92
CA GLN A 85 -4.50 5.63 -5.84
C GLN A 85 -4.90 4.88 -4.56
N ILE A 86 -4.14 3.85 -4.16
CA ILE A 86 -4.38 3.12 -2.90
C ILE A 86 -4.26 4.05 -1.71
N LEU A 87 -3.18 4.83 -1.64
CA LEU A 87 -2.94 5.74 -0.51
C LEU A 87 -4.00 6.84 -0.43
N ASN A 88 -4.44 7.40 -1.57
CA ASN A 88 -5.51 8.39 -1.59
C ASN A 88 -6.84 7.82 -1.08
N GLN A 89 -7.19 6.59 -1.47
CA GLN A 89 -8.40 5.93 -0.99
C GLN A 89 -8.31 5.61 0.50
N LEU A 90 -7.16 5.13 0.96
CA LEU A 90 -6.91 4.80 2.35
C LEU A 90 -7.00 6.06 3.23
N GLU A 91 -6.37 7.15 2.81
CA GLU A 91 -6.42 8.46 3.47
C GLU A 91 -7.85 8.99 3.55
N HIS A 92 -8.57 8.99 2.42
CA HIS A 92 -9.97 9.42 2.37
C HIS A 92 -10.87 8.65 3.35
N ARG A 93 -10.67 7.33 3.47
CA ARG A 93 -11.45 6.51 4.40
C ARG A 93 -11.11 6.79 5.85
N ILE A 94 -9.83 6.94 6.20
CA ILE A 94 -9.41 7.21 7.58
C ILE A 94 -9.95 8.56 8.07
N ASP A 95 -10.04 9.56 7.20
CA ASP A 95 -10.58 10.87 7.54
C ASP A 95 -12.11 10.84 7.79
N GLN A 96 -12.77 9.74 7.46
CA GLN A 96 -14.20 9.51 7.70
C GLN A 96 -14.49 8.61 8.91
N LEU A 97 -13.45 8.05 9.57
CA LEU A 97 -13.57 7.22 10.78
C LEU A 97 -13.64 8.06 12.06
#